data_AF-A0A2D4J1Y0-F1
#
_entry.id   AF-A0A2D4J1Y0-F1
#
_cell.length_a   1.000
_cell.length_b   1.000
_cell.length_c   1.000
_cell.angle_alpha   90.00
_cell.angle_beta   90.00
_cell.angle_gamma   90.00
#
_symmetry.space_group_name_H-M   'P 1'
#
loop_
_entity.id
_entity.type
_entity.pdbx_description
1 polymer ?
#
loop_
_entity_poly.entity_id
_entity_poly.type
_entity_poly.pdbx_seq_one_letter_code
_entity_poly.pdbx_strand_id
1 'polypeptide(L)'
;AIADSGNQSLDLGHFNKVDFIVVVPRSEVLVQQTIQRIRQSGVLVDLGLEESGTAYQRAEKYVVQLDNEVQTKFDSFMRRVKQNPYTLFVLVHDNAHVDLTSAISSSLSHVEPCQGLADRVINCREVLEAFNLLVLQVSSFPYALQTLQSRINSVNEVHWIQFGNMVRV
;
A
#
# COMPACT_ATOMS: atom_id res chain seq x y z
N ALA A 1 12.86 -12.47 12.02
CA ALA A 1 12.76 -12.59 10.55
C ALA A 1 11.36 -12.15 10.17
N ILE A 2 11.21 -11.23 9.24
CA ILE A 2 9.90 -10.86 8.68
C ILE A 2 9.51 -12.01 7.75
N ALA A 3 8.27 -12.48 7.86
CA ALA A 3 7.70 -13.70 7.27
C ALA A 3 8.07 -15.00 8.01
N ASP A 4 7.18 -15.44 8.89
CA ASP A 4 6.86 -16.88 8.96
C ASP A 4 5.41 -17.09 9.39
N SER A 5 4.51 -17.19 8.40
CA SER A 5 3.13 -17.62 8.59
C SER A 5 2.62 -18.21 7.29
N GLY A 6 3.02 -19.45 7.01
CA GLY A 6 2.41 -20.31 5.99
C GLY A 6 2.99 -20.15 4.59
N ASN A 7 4.05 -20.90 4.30
CA ASN A 7 4.47 -21.41 2.98
C ASN A 7 4.90 -20.46 1.85
N GLN A 8 4.96 -19.14 2.02
CA GLN A 8 5.49 -18.26 0.97
C GLN A 8 6.41 -17.17 1.55
N SER A 9 7.63 -17.54 1.91
CA SER A 9 8.70 -16.54 2.04
C SER A 9 8.95 -15.95 0.64
N LEU A 10 8.75 -14.64 0.47
CA LEU A 10 9.12 -13.95 -0.75
C LEU A 10 10.64 -14.08 -0.96
N ASP A 11 11.05 -14.81 -1.99
CA ASP A 11 12.45 -14.91 -2.38
C ASP A 11 12.87 -13.61 -3.08
N LEU A 12 13.39 -12.67 -2.31
CA LEU A 12 13.83 -11.38 -2.83
C LEU A 12 14.95 -11.52 -3.88
N GLY A 13 15.70 -12.63 -3.88
CA GLY A 13 16.74 -12.91 -4.85
C GLY A 13 16.21 -13.22 -6.26
N HIS A 14 14.92 -13.48 -6.40
CA HIS A 14 14.26 -13.77 -7.68
C HIS A 14 14.02 -12.51 -8.54
N PHE A 15 14.00 -11.34 -7.92
CA PHE A 15 13.57 -10.10 -8.59
C PHE A 15 14.77 -9.22 -8.96
N ASN A 16 14.74 -8.67 -10.19
CA ASN A 16 15.79 -7.77 -10.69
C ASN A 16 15.31 -6.31 -10.83
N LYS A 17 14.03 -6.06 -10.57
CA LYS A 17 13.38 -4.75 -10.63
C LYS A 17 12.36 -4.64 -9.52
N VAL A 18 12.05 -3.39 -9.15
CA VAL A 18 10.98 -3.06 -8.20
C VAL A 18 10.09 -2.01 -8.84
N ASP A 19 8.77 -2.19 -8.79
CA ASP A 19 7.76 -1.20 -9.16
C ASP A 19 6.78 -1.05 -8.00
N PHE A 20 6.11 0.10 -7.87
CA PHE A 20 5.19 0.35 -6.77
C PHE A 20 4.00 1.21 -7.15
N ILE A 21 2.95 1.16 -6.34
CA ILE A 21 1.91 2.20 -6.31
C ILE A 21 1.62 2.54 -4.85
N VAL A 22 1.19 3.78 -4.61
CA VAL A 22 0.71 4.23 -3.31
C VAL A 22 -0.78 4.52 -3.40
N VAL A 23 -1.58 3.73 -2.73
CA VAL A 23 -3.01 3.94 -2.54
C VAL A 23 -3.22 4.81 -1.32
N VAL A 24 -3.94 5.93 -1.50
CA VAL A 24 -4.24 6.91 -0.45
C VAL A 24 -5.76 7.05 -0.26
N PRO A 25 -6.25 7.43 0.94
CA PRO A 25 -7.66 7.69 1.18
C PRO A 25 -8.19 8.82 0.29
N ARG A 26 -9.53 8.94 0.19
CA ARG A 26 -10.20 9.96 -0.63
C ARG A 26 -10.02 11.38 -0.08
N SER A 27 -8.81 11.93 -0.21
CA SER A 27 -8.43 13.27 0.22
C SER A 27 -7.38 13.86 -0.72
N GLU A 28 -7.73 14.95 -1.40
CA GLU A 28 -6.82 15.65 -2.31
C GLU A 28 -5.56 16.14 -1.59
N VAL A 29 -5.69 16.57 -0.33
CA VAL A 29 -4.56 16.96 0.51
C VAL A 29 -3.59 15.80 0.72
N LEU A 30 -4.10 14.60 1.02
CA LEU A 30 -3.26 13.40 1.21
C LEU A 30 -2.60 12.95 -0.09
N VAL A 31 -3.30 13.07 -1.23
CA VAL A 31 -2.72 12.82 -2.56
C VAL A 31 -1.53 13.73 -2.79
N GLN A 32 -1.72 15.06 -2.65
CA GLN A 32 -0.65 16.02 -2.90
C GLN A 32 0.53 15.86 -1.93
N GLN A 33 0.26 15.59 -0.66
CA GLN A 33 1.31 15.29 0.31
C GLN A 33 2.12 14.05 -0.08
N THR A 34 1.45 12.98 -0.52
CA THR A 34 2.11 11.74 -0.93
C THR A 34 2.97 11.94 -2.18
N ILE A 35 2.45 12.67 -3.17
CA ILE A 35 3.20 13.06 -4.37
C ILE A 35 4.47 13.83 -3.98
N GLN A 36 4.37 14.80 -3.06
CA GLN A 36 5.54 15.56 -2.59
C GLN A 36 6.55 14.67 -1.87
N ARG A 37 6.11 13.72 -1.04
CA ARG A 37 7.00 12.75 -0.37
C ARG A 37 7.76 11.88 -1.38
N ILE A 38 7.08 11.38 -2.42
CA ILE A 38 7.71 10.58 -3.50
C ILE A 38 8.72 11.44 -4.28
N ARG A 39 8.38 12.70 -4.56
CA ARG A 39 9.28 13.63 -5.26
C ARG A 39 10.55 13.90 -4.47
N GLN A 40 10.40 14.15 -3.17
CA GLN A 40 11.50 14.52 -2.29
C GLN A 40 12.39 13.33 -1.90
N SER A 41 11.84 12.11 -1.91
CA SER A 41 12.60 10.93 -1.51
C SER A 41 13.62 10.45 -2.56
N GLY A 42 13.46 10.84 -3.84
CA GLY A 42 14.31 10.33 -4.92
C GLY A 42 13.99 8.90 -5.36
N VAL A 43 13.01 8.25 -4.72
CA VAL A 43 12.72 6.81 -4.87
C VAL A 43 12.47 6.36 -6.30
N LEU A 44 11.88 7.21 -7.15
CA LEU A 44 11.62 6.87 -8.55
C LEU A 44 12.89 6.69 -9.37
N VAL A 45 13.94 7.45 -9.04
CA VAL A 45 15.25 7.36 -9.70
C VAL A 45 16.04 6.19 -9.10
N ASP A 46 16.01 6.04 -7.77
CA ASP A 46 16.73 4.98 -7.06
C ASP A 46 16.25 3.57 -7.47
N LEU A 47 14.94 3.41 -7.73
CA LEU A 47 14.36 2.17 -8.24
C LEU A 47 14.44 2.04 -9.78
N GLY A 48 14.99 3.04 -10.49
CA GLY A 48 15.10 3.03 -11.95
C GLY A 48 13.75 3.09 -12.68
N LEU A 49 12.71 3.65 -12.04
CA LEU A 49 11.36 3.77 -12.60
C LEU A 49 11.20 4.97 -13.52
N GLU A 50 11.90 6.07 -13.21
CA GLU A 50 11.89 7.31 -13.99
C GLU A 50 13.30 7.92 -14.02
N GLU A 51 13.60 8.71 -15.05
CA GLU A 51 14.88 9.42 -15.16
C GLU A 51 14.90 10.66 -14.26
N SER A 52 16.10 11.08 -13.80
CA SER A 52 16.24 12.22 -12.87
C SER A 52 15.57 13.51 -13.35
N GLY A 53 15.48 13.74 -14.67
CA GLY A 53 14.84 14.93 -15.24
C GLY A 53 13.30 14.88 -15.26
N THR A 54 12.71 13.69 -15.26
CA THR A 54 11.25 13.49 -15.44
C THR A 54 10.57 12.95 -14.18
N ALA A 55 11.31 12.33 -13.27
CA ALA A 55 10.81 11.72 -12.03
C ALA A 55 9.91 12.67 -11.22
N TYR A 56 10.32 13.94 -11.07
CA TYR A 56 9.54 14.93 -10.33
C TYR A 56 8.13 15.13 -10.92
N GLN A 57 8.02 15.22 -12.24
CA GLN A 57 6.74 15.47 -12.92
C GLN A 57 5.86 14.20 -12.93
N ARG A 58 6.46 13.01 -12.90
CA ARG A 58 5.77 11.74 -13.08
C ARG A 58 5.32 11.07 -11.78
N ALA A 59 5.67 11.63 -10.62
CA ALA A 59 5.28 11.09 -9.30
C ALA A 59 3.77 10.85 -9.13
N GLU A 60 2.91 11.67 -9.75
CA GLU A 60 1.45 11.50 -9.70
C GLU A 60 0.98 10.15 -10.28
N LYS A 61 1.69 9.60 -11.27
CA LYS A 61 1.39 8.29 -11.87
C LYS A 61 1.41 7.14 -10.85
N TYR A 62 2.17 7.32 -9.77
CA TYR A 62 2.39 6.32 -8.73
C TYR A 62 1.44 6.47 -7.54
N VAL A 63 0.61 7.52 -7.52
CA VAL A 63 -0.35 7.77 -6.44
C VAL A 63 -1.77 7.52 -6.94
N VAL A 64 -2.50 6.67 -6.23
CA VAL A 64 -3.88 6.28 -6.55
C VAL A 64 -4.76 6.65 -5.38
N GLN A 65 -5.76 7.49 -5.63
CA GLN A 65 -6.77 7.82 -4.64
C GLN A 65 -7.84 6.73 -4.58
N LEU A 66 -8.34 6.43 -3.38
CA LEU A 66 -9.49 5.55 -3.17
C LEU A 66 -10.79 6.26 -3.54
N ASP A 67 -11.04 6.39 -4.84
CA ASP A 67 -12.26 6.93 -5.44
C ASP A 67 -12.90 5.91 -6.40
N ASN A 68 -13.86 6.35 -7.20
CA ASN A 68 -14.55 5.47 -8.15
C ASN A 68 -13.66 5.02 -9.33
N GLU A 69 -12.53 5.69 -9.57
CA GLU A 69 -11.59 5.39 -10.66
C GLU A 69 -10.46 4.43 -10.22
N VAL A 70 -10.35 4.15 -8.91
CA VAL A 70 -9.33 3.28 -8.33
C VAL A 70 -9.23 1.94 -9.06
N GLN A 71 -10.37 1.33 -9.43
CA GLN A 71 -10.42 0.01 -10.05
C GLN A 71 -9.67 -0.01 -11.39
N THR A 72 -9.85 1.02 -12.22
CA THR A 72 -9.19 1.07 -13.55
C THR A 72 -7.67 1.19 -13.43
N LYS A 73 -7.19 2.00 -12.47
CA LYS A 73 -5.75 2.13 -12.19
C LYS A 73 -5.19 0.84 -11.60
N PHE A 74 -5.94 0.21 -10.70
CA PHE A 74 -5.60 -1.07 -10.09
C PHE A 74 -5.52 -2.22 -11.10
N ASP A 75 -6.51 -2.36 -12.00
CA ASP A 75 -6.51 -3.41 -13.04
C ASP A 75 -5.29 -3.27 -13.96
N SER A 76 -4.93 -2.02 -14.28
CA SER A 76 -3.74 -1.73 -15.08
C SER A 76 -2.44 -2.05 -14.34
N PHE A 77 -2.41 -1.91 -13.01
CA PHE A 77 -1.30 -2.35 -12.18
C PHE A 77 -1.22 -3.88 -12.11
N MET A 78 -2.32 -4.57 -11.80
CA MET A 78 -2.36 -6.04 -11.73
C MET A 78 -2.02 -6.71 -13.06
N ARG A 79 -2.34 -6.07 -14.19
CA ARG A 79 -1.87 -6.52 -15.50
C ARG A 79 -0.33 -6.52 -15.58
N ARG A 80 0.34 -5.50 -15.04
CA ARG A 80 1.81 -5.45 -14.99
C ARG A 80 2.37 -6.49 -14.03
N VAL A 81 1.75 -6.69 -12.86
CA VAL A 81 2.11 -7.73 -11.88
C VAL A 81 2.17 -9.09 -12.58
N LYS A 82 1.11 -9.45 -13.31
CA LYS A 82 1.01 -10.72 -14.05
C LYS A 82 1.99 -10.85 -15.22
N GLN A 83 2.31 -9.75 -15.89
CA GLN A 83 3.16 -9.75 -17.08
C GLN A 83 4.66 -9.73 -16.77
N ASN A 84 5.08 -9.31 -15.57
CA ASN A 84 6.47 -9.09 -15.22
C ASN A 84 6.88 -9.92 -13.99
N PRO A 85 7.04 -11.25 -14.13
CA PRO A 85 7.28 -12.15 -13.00
C PRO A 85 8.58 -11.86 -12.23
N TYR A 86 9.59 -11.31 -12.90
CA TYR A 86 10.89 -10.96 -12.31
C TYR A 86 10.95 -9.54 -11.70
N THR A 87 9.81 -8.83 -11.67
CA THR A 87 9.67 -7.53 -10.99
C THR A 87 8.90 -7.75 -9.69
N LEU A 88 9.46 -7.27 -8.57
CA LEU A 88 8.74 -7.18 -7.31
C LEU A 88 7.85 -5.94 -7.36
N PHE A 89 6.55 -6.13 -7.23
CA PHE A 89 5.59 -5.04 -7.13
C PHE A 89 5.30 -4.75 -5.66
N VAL A 90 5.21 -3.47 -5.30
CA VAL A 90 4.86 -3.03 -3.94
C VAL A 90 3.60 -2.19 -3.97
N LEU A 91 2.54 -2.66 -3.31
CA LEU A 91 1.28 -1.94 -3.12
C LEU A 91 1.28 -1.32 -1.73
N VAL A 92 1.52 -0.01 -1.65
CA VAL A 92 1.50 0.73 -0.39
C VAL A 92 0.09 1.26 -0.14
N HIS A 93 -0.57 0.83 0.92
CA HIS A 93 -1.81 1.44 1.41
C HIS A 93 -1.47 2.44 2.50
N ASP A 94 -1.31 3.71 2.12
CA ASP A 94 -0.99 4.78 3.06
C ASP A 94 -2.24 5.20 3.83
N ASN A 95 -2.06 5.58 5.10
CA ASN A 95 -3.14 5.93 6.02
C ASN A 95 -4.26 4.87 6.09
N ALA A 96 -3.88 3.59 6.14
CA ALA A 96 -4.81 2.46 6.03
C ALA A 96 -5.95 2.43 7.07
N HIS A 97 -5.77 3.09 8.22
CA HIS A 97 -6.78 3.21 9.27
C HIS A 97 -8.01 4.03 8.85
N VAL A 98 -7.87 4.94 7.89
CA VAL A 98 -8.95 5.84 7.45
C VAL A 98 -10.09 5.05 6.81
N ASP A 99 -9.76 4.08 5.95
CA ASP A 99 -10.75 3.26 5.25
C ASP A 99 -11.36 2.17 6.14
N LEU A 100 -10.61 1.71 7.13
CA LEU A 100 -11.11 0.76 8.12
C LEU A 100 -12.18 1.38 9.03
N THR A 101 -11.98 2.64 9.41
CA THR A 101 -12.94 3.40 10.24
C THR A 101 -14.19 3.78 9.44
N SER A 102 -14.05 4.08 8.15
CA SER A 102 -15.19 4.46 7.30
C SER A 102 -16.16 3.29 7.09
N ALA A 103 -15.65 2.07 6.89
CA ALA A 103 -16.45 0.86 6.77
C ALA A 103 -17.36 0.61 8.01
N ILE A 104 -16.85 0.88 9.21
CA ILE A 104 -17.60 0.72 10.47
C ILE A 104 -18.72 1.77 10.57
N SER A 105 -18.46 3.01 10.16
CA SER A 105 -19.46 4.09 10.20
C SER A 105 -20.64 3.88 9.23
N SER A 106 -20.42 3.14 8.13
CA SER A 106 -21.46 2.81 7.15
C SER A 106 -22.27 1.54 7.48
N SER A 107 -21.85 0.73 8.47
CA SER A 107 -22.41 -0.60 8.75
C SER A 107 -23.58 -0.63 9.76
N LEU A 108 -24.28 0.49 10.01
CA LEU A 108 -25.46 0.50 10.88
C LEU A 108 -26.73 -0.09 10.24
N SER A 109 -26.67 -0.56 8.99
CA SER A 109 -27.76 -1.30 8.34
C SER A 109 -27.35 -2.75 8.07
N HIS A 110 -28.08 -3.68 8.67
CA HIS A 110 -27.96 -5.14 8.52
C HIS A 110 -28.13 -5.60 7.06
N VAL A 111 -27.10 -5.49 6.24
CA VAL A 111 -26.93 -6.15 4.93
C VAL A 111 -25.43 -6.26 4.68
N GLU A 112 -24.98 -7.34 4.03
CA GLU A 112 -23.60 -7.74 3.67
C GLU A 112 -22.48 -6.69 3.86
N PRO A 113 -21.30 -7.08 4.40
CA PRO A 113 -20.18 -6.16 4.54
C PRO A 113 -19.90 -5.54 3.18
N CYS A 114 -20.28 -4.27 3.00
CA CYS A 114 -19.98 -3.52 1.80
C CYS A 114 -18.46 -3.42 1.76
N GLN A 115 -17.84 -4.32 0.99
CA GLN A 115 -16.42 -4.40 0.73
C GLN A 115 -15.98 -3.00 0.31
N GLY A 116 -15.37 -2.25 1.23
CA GLY A 116 -14.95 -0.87 0.98
C GLY A 116 -14.01 -0.82 -0.23
N LEU A 117 -13.86 0.33 -0.88
CA LEU A 117 -12.97 0.47 -2.04
C LEU A 117 -11.55 -0.05 -1.74
N ALA A 118 -11.05 0.20 -0.52
CA ALA A 118 -9.76 -0.32 -0.06
C ALA A 118 -9.75 -1.86 0.00
N ASP A 119 -10.79 -2.48 0.55
CA ASP A 119 -10.88 -3.92 0.74
C ASP A 119 -10.94 -4.67 -0.62
N ARG A 120 -11.55 -4.06 -1.64
CA ARG A 120 -11.54 -4.58 -3.03
C ARG A 120 -10.15 -4.54 -3.70
N VAL A 121 -9.29 -3.62 -3.28
CA VAL A 121 -7.95 -3.44 -3.87
C VAL A 121 -6.88 -4.20 -3.08
N ILE A 122 -7.02 -4.26 -1.76
CA ILE A 122 -6.00 -4.80 -0.85
C ILE A 122 -6.23 -6.29 -0.56
N ASN A 123 -7.48 -6.72 -0.40
CA ASN A 123 -7.81 -8.08 0.05
C ASN A 123 -8.43 -8.95 -1.05
N CYS A 124 -8.37 -8.52 -2.31
CA CYS A 124 -8.86 -9.33 -3.41
C CYS A 124 -7.92 -10.50 -3.71
N ARG A 125 -8.51 -11.57 -4.24
CA ARG A 125 -7.81 -12.82 -4.52
C ARG A 125 -6.56 -12.63 -5.39
N GLU A 126 -6.63 -11.77 -6.40
CA GLU A 126 -5.50 -11.54 -7.31
C GLU A 126 -4.27 -10.96 -6.60
N VAL A 127 -4.47 -10.17 -5.54
CA VAL A 127 -3.38 -9.62 -4.75
C VAL A 127 -2.81 -10.67 -3.81
N LEU A 128 -3.69 -11.40 -3.12
CA LEU A 128 -3.30 -12.42 -2.15
C LEU A 128 -2.58 -13.62 -2.80
N GLU A 129 -2.86 -13.92 -4.07
CA GLU A 129 -2.25 -15.03 -4.81
C GLU A 129 -1.04 -14.60 -5.67
N ALA A 130 -0.73 -13.30 -5.76
CA ALA A 130 0.38 -12.81 -6.57
C ALA A 130 1.73 -12.99 -5.85
N PHE A 131 2.55 -13.92 -6.35
CA PHE A 131 3.85 -14.26 -5.76
C PHE A 131 4.90 -13.13 -5.83
N ASN A 132 4.73 -12.20 -6.77
CA ASN A 132 5.63 -11.06 -6.99
C ASN A 132 5.01 -9.73 -6.54
N LEU A 133 4.04 -9.76 -5.62
CA LEU A 133 3.38 -8.58 -5.08
C LEU A 133 3.47 -8.56 -3.56
N LEU A 134 4.02 -7.47 -3.02
CA LEU A 134 4.06 -7.18 -1.59
C LEU A 134 3.09 -6.05 -1.25
N VAL A 135 2.20 -6.28 -0.28
CA VAL A 135 1.31 -5.25 0.24
C VAL A 135 1.88 -4.67 1.53
N LEU A 136 2.01 -3.35 1.59
CA LEU A 136 2.45 -2.62 2.78
C LEU A 136 1.32 -1.71 3.27
N GLN A 137 0.73 -2.03 4.42
CA GLN A 137 -0.24 -1.14 5.07
C GLN A 137 0.47 -0.21 6.04
N VAL A 138 0.39 1.10 5.80
CA VAL A 138 1.04 2.14 6.60
C VAL A 138 -0.01 2.89 7.40
N SER A 139 0.20 3.02 8.70
CA SER A 139 -0.74 3.70 9.60
C SER A 139 -0.04 4.33 10.79
N SER A 140 -0.48 5.54 11.16
CA SER A 140 -0.15 6.20 12.43
C SER A 140 -1.03 5.74 13.61
N PHE A 141 -2.04 4.90 13.34
CA PHE A 141 -2.96 4.32 14.32
C PHE A 141 -2.84 2.78 14.30
N PRO A 142 -1.73 2.20 14.81
CA PRO A 142 -1.47 0.77 14.70
C PRO A 142 -2.54 -0.08 15.38
N TYR A 143 -3.06 0.37 16.53
CA TYR A 143 -4.12 -0.33 17.25
C TYR A 143 -5.42 -0.48 16.46
N ALA A 144 -5.74 0.47 15.57
CA ALA A 144 -6.92 0.38 14.72
C ALA A 144 -6.80 -0.81 13.75
N LEU A 145 -5.62 -1.07 13.20
CA LEU A 145 -5.40 -2.22 12.33
C LEU A 145 -5.41 -3.53 13.14
N GLN A 146 -4.69 -3.58 14.26
CA GLN A 146 -4.57 -4.79 15.10
C GLN A 146 -5.92 -5.31 15.65
N THR A 147 -6.82 -4.40 16.04
CA THR A 147 -8.04 -4.77 16.79
C THR A 147 -9.27 -5.03 15.92
N LEU A 148 -9.24 -4.68 14.64
CA LEU A 148 -10.41 -4.68 13.76
C LEU A 148 -10.27 -5.65 12.58
N GLN A 149 -9.78 -6.86 12.86
CA GLN A 149 -9.64 -7.95 11.87
C GLN A 149 -8.64 -7.67 10.72
N SER A 150 -7.53 -6.96 11.00
CA SER A 150 -6.42 -6.95 10.04
C SER A 150 -6.00 -8.38 9.70
N ARG A 151 -5.88 -8.67 8.40
CA ARG A 151 -5.39 -9.97 7.91
C ARG A 151 -3.86 -10.09 8.03
N ILE A 152 -3.19 -9.02 8.45
CA ILE A 152 -1.74 -9.01 8.68
C ILE A 152 -1.44 -9.71 10.00
N ASN A 153 -0.57 -10.72 9.95
CA ASN A 153 -0.06 -11.36 11.15
C ASN A 153 0.84 -10.38 11.93
N SER A 154 0.71 -10.35 13.26
CA SER A 154 1.51 -9.50 14.15
C SER A 154 3.02 -9.67 13.98
N VAL A 155 3.51 -10.83 13.52
CA VAL A 155 4.94 -11.03 13.21
C VAL A 155 5.46 -10.20 12.02
N ASN A 156 4.54 -9.71 11.17
CA ASN A 156 4.86 -8.86 10.03
C ASN A 156 4.66 -7.37 10.33
N GLU A 157 4.35 -7.02 11.57
CA GLU A 157 4.23 -5.62 11.99
C GLU A 157 5.62 -5.04 12.28
N VAL A 158 5.89 -3.88 11.68
CA VAL A 158 7.13 -3.13 11.89
C VAL A 158 6.78 -1.77 12.48
N HIS A 159 7.27 -1.51 13.70
CA HIS A 159 7.11 -0.22 14.37
C HIS A 159 8.37 0.62 14.16
N TRP A 160 8.26 1.70 13.37
CA TRP A 160 9.40 2.57 13.06
C TRP A 160 9.77 3.56 14.17
N ILE A 161 9.01 3.59 15.28
CA ILE A 161 9.25 4.48 16.41
C ILE A 161 9.54 3.67 17.67
N GLN A 162 10.80 3.31 17.84
CA GLN A 162 11.44 3.14 19.14
C GLN A 162 12.94 3.25 18.88
N PHE A 163 13.48 4.48 18.97
CA PHE A 163 14.85 4.83 19.42
C PHE A 163 15.07 6.33 19.14
N GLY A 164 14.87 7.18 20.15
CA GLY A 164 15.33 8.58 20.13
C GLY A 164 14.38 9.61 20.74
N ASN A 165 14.46 9.77 22.06
CA ASN A 165 14.01 10.93 22.84
C ASN A 165 12.60 11.49 22.59
N MET A 166 11.68 11.01 23.43
CA MET A 166 10.53 11.79 23.89
C MET A 166 11.05 13.06 24.60
N VAL A 167 11.39 14.11 23.85
CA VAL A 167 11.47 15.46 24.42
C VAL A 167 10.02 15.91 24.56
N ARG A 168 9.53 15.85 25.80
CA ARG A 168 8.34 16.59 26.21
C ARG A 168 8.65 18.08 26.02
N VAL A 169 7.82 18.77 25.23
CA VAL A 169 7.64 20.22 25.33
C VAL A 169 6.57 20.46 26.39
#